data_AF-B7VD50-F1
#
_entry.id   AF-B7VD50-F1
#
_cell.length_a   1.000
_cell.length_b   1.000
_cell.length_c   1.000
_cell.angle_alpha   90.00
_cell.angle_beta   90.00
_cell.angle_gamma   90.00
#
_symmetry.space_group_name_H-M   'P 1'
#
loop_
_entity.id
_entity.type
_entity.pdbx_description
1 polymer ?
#
loop_
_entity_poly.entity_id
_entity_poly.type
_entity_poly.pdbx_seq_one_letter_code
_entity_poly.pdbx_strand_id
1 'polypeptide(L)'
;MISSVRPVKKFAVPQTPEEMLSQLQELLPGFSHSWEDEDEWPGLGRSFHSVAQELAHFFPQHCSSLTDKELRAFADWINGMVAASGNLENAISTCFLEHSAQLGVYRLLSPHLSSLAKASARA
;
A
#
# COMPACT_ATOMS: atom_id res chain seq x y z
N MET A 1 18.34 -6.86 -21.59
CA MET A 1 17.77 -6.93 -20.23
C MET A 1 16.30 -7.27 -20.40
N ILE A 2 15.91 -8.50 -20.08
CA ILE A 2 14.54 -8.99 -20.28
C ILE A 2 13.65 -8.38 -19.20
N SER A 3 12.95 -7.30 -19.54
CA SER A 3 11.83 -6.81 -18.75
C SER A 3 10.76 -7.89 -18.74
N SER A 4 10.76 -8.72 -17.70
CA SER A 4 9.76 -9.76 -17.48
C SER A 4 8.45 -9.06 -17.13
N VAL A 5 7.62 -8.84 -18.14
CA VAL A 5 6.30 -8.23 -17.99
C VAL A 5 5.40 -9.25 -17.29
N ARG A 6 5.23 -9.12 -15.97
CA ARG A 6 4.19 -9.86 -15.25
C ARG A 6 2.82 -9.31 -15.66
N PRO A 7 1.82 -10.15 -15.97
CA PRO A 7 0.46 -9.68 -16.22
C PRO A 7 -0.09 -8.98 -14.96
N VAL A 8 -0.92 -7.95 -15.16
CA VAL A 8 -1.58 -7.23 -14.05
C VAL A 8 -2.54 -8.19 -13.35
N LYS A 9 -2.06 -8.83 -12.28
CA LYS A 9 -2.83 -9.76 -11.45
C LYS A 9 -3.88 -8.94 -10.71
N LYS A 10 -5.16 -9.31 -10.85
CA LYS A 10 -6.21 -8.75 -9.99
C LYS A 10 -6.03 -9.37 -8.61
N PHE A 11 -5.61 -8.56 -7.65
CA PHE A 11 -5.50 -8.99 -6.27
C PHE A 11 -6.90 -9.09 -5.66
N ALA A 12 -7.16 -10.20 -4.96
CA ALA A 12 -8.32 -10.32 -4.11
C ALA A 12 -8.13 -9.43 -2.88
N VAL A 13 -9.23 -8.96 -2.28
CA VAL A 13 -9.18 -8.23 -1.02
C VAL A 13 -8.59 -9.15 0.05
N PRO A 14 -7.44 -8.81 0.66
CA PRO A 14 -6.84 -9.62 1.71
C PRO A 14 -7.77 -9.69 2.91
N GLN A 15 -7.93 -10.88 3.47
CA GLN A 15 -8.71 -11.16 4.67
C GLN A 15 -7.83 -11.16 5.91
N THR A 16 -6.51 -11.30 5.76
CA THR A 16 -5.55 -11.21 6.87
C THR A 16 -4.36 -10.26 6.58
N PRO A 17 -3.68 -9.76 7.61
CA PRO A 17 -2.47 -8.94 7.46
C PRO A 17 -1.34 -9.65 6.71
N GLU A 18 -1.19 -10.96 6.87
CA GLU A 18 -0.20 -11.78 6.17
C GLU A 18 -0.51 -11.86 4.67
N GLU A 19 -1.79 -11.95 4.30
CA GLU A 19 -2.20 -11.87 2.90
C GLU A 19 -1.90 -10.49 2.32
N MET A 20 -2.20 -9.41 3.06
CA MET A 20 -1.85 -8.04 2.64
C MET A 20 -0.34 -7.90 2.44
N LEU A 21 0.48 -8.38 3.37
CA LEU A 21 1.94 -8.35 3.26
C LEU A 21 2.44 -9.14 2.04
N SER A 22 1.90 -10.34 1.81
CA SER A 22 2.26 -11.18 0.67
C SER A 22 1.95 -10.49 -0.66
N GLN A 23 0.79 -9.83 -0.76
CA GLN A 23 0.40 -9.07 -1.94
C GLN A 23 1.31 -7.85 -2.16
N LEU A 24 1.68 -7.14 -1.09
CA LEU A 24 2.60 -6.00 -1.17
C LEU A 24 4.01 -6.43 -1.59
N GLN A 25 4.51 -7.58 -1.13
CA GLN A 25 5.78 -8.15 -1.58
C GLN A 25 5.78 -8.50 -3.08
N GLU A 26 4.63 -8.91 -3.63
CA GLU A 26 4.47 -9.13 -5.07
C GLU A 26 4.48 -7.81 -5.88
N LEU A 27 3.91 -6.73 -5.31
CA LEU A 27 3.75 -5.43 -5.96
C LEU A 27 4.98 -4.52 -5.84
N LEU A 28 5.66 -4.58 -4.70
CA LEU A 28 6.76 -3.72 -4.31
C LEU A 28 7.96 -4.60 -3.97
N PRO A 29 8.74 -5.04 -4.96
CA PRO A 29 9.91 -5.87 -4.71
C PRO A 29 10.88 -5.13 -3.79
N GLY A 30 11.22 -5.77 -2.66
CA GLY A 30 12.03 -5.17 -1.59
C GLY A 30 11.23 -4.71 -0.37
N PHE A 31 9.91 -4.63 -0.47
CA PHE A 31 9.07 -4.43 0.71
C PHE A 31 9.13 -5.68 1.59
N SER A 32 9.46 -5.51 2.86
CA SER A 32 9.41 -6.57 3.87
C SER A 32 8.95 -5.96 5.18
N HIS A 33 8.14 -6.69 5.92
CA HIS A 33 7.71 -6.29 7.25
C HIS A 33 8.09 -7.42 8.21
N SER A 34 8.81 -7.09 9.27
CA SER A 34 9.13 -8.01 10.35
C SER A 34 8.24 -7.71 11.54
N TRP A 35 7.68 -8.77 12.12
CA TRP A 35 6.87 -8.69 13.34
C TRP A 35 7.71 -8.83 14.61
N GLU A 36 9.02 -9.05 14.47
CA GLU A 36 9.92 -9.38 15.59
C GLU A 36 10.37 -8.13 16.35
N ASP A 37 10.31 -6.95 15.72
CA ASP A 37 10.58 -5.65 16.35
C ASP A 37 9.28 -5.03 16.93
N GLU A 38 8.65 -5.74 17.88
CA GLU A 38 7.46 -5.21 18.61
C GLU A 38 7.77 -3.95 19.44
N ASP A 39 9.04 -3.60 19.63
CA ASP A 39 9.50 -2.45 20.41
C ASP A 39 9.30 -1.09 19.71
N GLU A 40 9.30 -1.02 18.37
CA GLU A 40 9.13 0.26 17.66
C GLU A 40 7.68 0.74 17.63
N TRP A 41 6.70 -0.17 17.69
CA TRP A 41 5.27 0.16 17.57
C TRP A 41 4.37 -0.71 18.47
N PRO A 42 4.44 -0.52 19.81
CA PRO A 42 3.69 -1.32 20.75
C PRO A 42 2.18 -1.15 20.55
N GLY A 43 1.46 -2.28 20.42
CA GLY A 43 0.01 -2.35 20.46
C GLY A 43 -0.71 -2.59 19.14
N LEU A 44 0.00 -2.59 17.99
CA LEU A 44 -0.62 -2.90 16.70
C LEU A 44 -0.57 -4.39 16.34
N GLY A 45 0.42 -5.13 16.84
CA GLY A 45 0.60 -6.56 16.59
C GLY A 45 0.46 -6.93 15.10
N ARG A 46 -0.01 -8.14 14.82
CA ARG A 46 -0.35 -8.59 13.47
C ARG A 46 -1.69 -8.01 13.02
N SER A 47 -1.70 -6.78 12.53
CA SER A 47 -2.90 -6.08 12.04
C SER A 47 -2.67 -5.42 10.68
N PHE A 48 -3.75 -5.01 10.01
CA PHE A 48 -3.64 -4.27 8.74
C PHE A 48 -2.96 -2.90 8.92
N HIS A 49 -3.13 -2.29 10.08
CA HIS A 49 -2.56 -0.97 10.41
C HIS A 49 -1.03 -1.03 10.48
N SER A 50 -0.46 -2.06 11.12
CA SER A 50 1.00 -2.22 11.18
C SER A 50 1.62 -2.43 9.79
N VAL A 51 1.00 -3.23 8.93
CA VAL A 51 1.46 -3.38 7.53
C VAL A 51 1.32 -2.07 6.75
N ALA A 52 0.21 -1.32 6.94
CA ALA A 52 -0.03 -0.06 6.25
C ALA A 52 0.94 1.05 6.68
N GLN A 53 1.34 1.09 7.95
CA GLN A 53 2.35 2.03 8.44
C GLN A 53 3.73 1.72 7.86
N GLU A 54 4.17 0.47 7.90
CA GLU A 54 5.43 0.07 7.28
C GLU A 54 5.46 0.45 5.80
N LEU A 55 4.35 0.22 5.10
CA LEU A 55 4.17 0.62 3.72
C LEU A 55 4.32 2.15 3.53
N ALA A 56 3.80 2.94 4.45
CA ALA A 56 3.92 4.40 4.42
C ALA A 56 5.36 4.90 4.63
N HIS A 57 6.17 4.17 5.41
CA HIS A 57 7.59 4.46 5.58
C HIS A 57 8.43 4.00 4.37
N PHE A 58 8.13 2.83 3.83
CA PHE A 58 8.86 2.23 2.72
C PHE A 58 8.60 2.94 1.38
N PHE A 59 7.33 3.22 1.06
CA PHE A 59 6.92 3.69 -0.26
C PHE A 59 7.61 4.98 -0.71
N PRO A 60 7.74 6.05 0.11
CA PRO A 60 8.41 7.28 -0.30
C PRO A 60 9.89 7.10 -0.66
N GLN A 61 10.55 6.12 -0.07
CA GLN A 61 11.97 5.83 -0.31
C GLN A 61 12.17 5.07 -1.63
N HIS A 62 11.15 4.34 -2.08
CA HIS A 62 11.23 3.42 -3.22
C HIS A 62 10.39 3.84 -4.43
N CYS A 63 9.45 4.77 -4.26
CA CYS A 63 8.51 5.17 -5.31
C CYS A 63 9.18 5.76 -6.55
N SER A 64 10.35 6.39 -6.40
CA SER A 64 11.13 6.95 -7.51
C SER A 64 11.73 5.90 -8.45
N SER A 65 11.84 4.65 -7.99
CA SER A 65 12.35 3.53 -8.78
C SER A 65 11.24 2.72 -9.46
N LEU A 66 9.97 3.03 -9.16
CA LEU A 66 8.82 2.35 -9.76
C LEU A 66 8.51 2.91 -11.15
N THR A 67 8.20 2.02 -12.08
CA THR A 67 7.68 2.39 -13.39
C THR A 67 6.22 2.82 -13.32
N ASP A 68 5.74 3.58 -14.31
CA ASP A 68 4.32 3.95 -14.43
C ASP A 68 3.38 2.73 -14.35
N LYS A 69 3.78 1.60 -14.94
CA LYS A 69 3.01 0.35 -14.88
C LYS A 69 2.89 -0.21 -13.47
N GLU A 70 3.98 -0.16 -12.70
CA GLU A 70 4.01 -0.62 -11.31
C GLU A 70 3.23 0.33 -10.40
N LEU A 71 3.38 1.64 -10.59
CA LEU A 71 2.58 2.66 -9.90
C LEU A 71 1.08 2.48 -10.17
N ARG A 72 0.72 2.19 -11.42
CA ARG A 72 -0.68 1.92 -11.80
C ARG A 72 -1.19 0.63 -11.17
N ALA A 73 -0.41 -0.45 -11.17
CA ALA A 73 -0.80 -1.71 -10.54
C ALA A 73 -0.99 -1.55 -9.02
N PHE A 74 -0.11 -0.80 -8.37
CA PHE A 74 -0.21 -0.49 -6.95
C PHE A 74 -1.41 0.44 -6.64
N ALA A 75 -1.69 1.42 -7.49
CA ALA A 75 -2.88 2.26 -7.36
C ALA A 75 -4.18 1.47 -7.57
N ASP A 76 -4.22 0.55 -8.55
CA ASP A 76 -5.34 -0.38 -8.73
C ASP A 76 -5.55 -1.27 -7.49
N TRP A 77 -4.45 -1.72 -6.87
CA TRP A 77 -4.51 -2.45 -5.59
C TRP A 77 -5.12 -1.61 -4.47
N ILE A 78 -4.63 -0.37 -4.25
CA ILE A 78 -5.18 0.57 -3.26
C ILE A 78 -6.68 0.81 -3.50
N ASN A 79 -7.09 1.02 -4.75
CA ASN A 79 -8.49 1.20 -5.10
C ASN A 79 -9.35 0.00 -4.66
N GLY A 80 -8.84 -1.22 -4.83
CA GLY A 80 -9.49 -2.44 -4.35
C GLY A 80 -9.62 -2.48 -2.82
N MET A 81 -8.59 -2.07 -2.09
CA MET A 81 -8.61 -2.07 -0.62
C MET A 81 -9.61 -1.05 -0.07
N VAL A 82 -9.63 0.16 -0.62
CA VAL A 82 -10.56 1.22 -0.21
C VAL A 82 -12.00 0.84 -0.58
N ALA A 83 -12.22 0.20 -1.74
CA ALA A 83 -13.55 -0.26 -2.15
C ALA A 83 -14.11 -1.39 -1.27
N ALA A 84 -13.26 -2.16 -0.59
CA ALA A 84 -13.69 -3.23 0.31
C ALA A 84 -14.37 -2.71 1.58
N SER A 85 -14.12 -1.45 1.97
CA SER A 85 -14.62 -0.79 3.18
C SER A 85 -14.21 -1.50 4.49
N GLY A 86 -14.41 -0.84 5.64
CA GLY A 86 -14.15 -1.44 6.96
C GLY A 86 -12.69 -1.33 7.39
N ASN A 87 -12.19 -2.31 8.17
CA ASN A 87 -10.87 -2.20 8.81
C ASN A 87 -9.71 -2.03 7.81
N LEU A 88 -9.82 -2.66 6.65
CA LEU A 88 -8.79 -2.58 5.61
C LEU A 88 -8.75 -1.20 4.96
N GLU A 89 -9.92 -0.67 4.61
CA GLU A 89 -10.07 0.68 4.07
C GLU A 89 -9.62 1.72 5.09
N ASN A 90 -9.97 1.55 6.36
CA ASN A 90 -9.54 2.45 7.43
C ASN A 90 -8.02 2.43 7.60
N ALA A 91 -7.38 1.26 7.61
CA ALA A 91 -5.93 1.13 7.71
C ALA A 91 -5.21 1.77 6.52
N ILE A 92 -5.63 1.50 5.28
CA ILE A 92 -5.01 2.09 4.10
C ILE A 92 -5.24 3.60 4.03
N SER A 93 -6.41 4.08 4.42
CA SER A 93 -6.72 5.50 4.37
C SER A 93 -5.91 6.30 5.38
N THR A 94 -5.94 5.87 6.65
CA THR A 94 -5.34 6.62 7.77
C THR A 94 -3.84 6.37 7.89
N CYS A 95 -3.38 5.13 7.75
CA CYS A 95 -1.97 4.81 7.94
C CYS A 95 -1.12 4.99 6.68
N PHE A 96 -1.70 4.86 5.48
CA PHE A 96 -0.94 4.99 4.23
C PHE A 96 -1.27 6.25 3.43
N LEU A 97 -2.52 6.46 3.03
CA LEU A 97 -2.89 7.54 2.11
C LEU A 97 -2.67 8.93 2.74
N GLU A 98 -3.07 9.11 3.99
CA GLU A 98 -2.84 10.35 4.74
C GLU A 98 -1.34 10.68 4.84
N HIS A 99 -0.51 9.72 5.28
CA HIS A 99 0.94 9.90 5.33
C HIS A 99 1.55 10.15 3.94
N SER A 100 1.08 9.45 2.90
CA SER A 100 1.56 9.64 1.53
C SER A 100 1.30 11.06 1.01
N ALA A 101 0.21 11.69 1.47
CA ALA A 101 -0.12 13.08 1.15
C ALA A 101 0.81 14.05 1.89
N GLN A 102 1.07 13.80 3.18
CA GLN A 102 2.01 14.58 3.99
C GLN A 102 3.44 14.53 3.43
N LEU A 103 3.88 13.37 2.95
CA LEU A 103 5.21 13.16 2.36
C LEU A 103 5.31 13.57 0.88
N GLY A 104 4.21 14.05 0.28
CA GLY A 104 4.18 14.56 -1.09
C GLY A 104 4.20 13.50 -2.20
N VAL A 105 4.32 12.22 -1.84
CA VAL A 105 4.38 11.09 -2.79
C VAL A 105 3.01 10.69 -3.33
N TYR A 106 1.93 11.13 -2.68
CA TYR A 106 0.56 11.00 -3.17
C TYR A 106 0.39 11.52 -4.61
N ARG A 107 1.14 12.54 -5.03
CA ARG A 107 1.06 13.08 -6.39
C ARG A 107 1.40 12.04 -7.47
N LEU A 108 2.26 11.07 -7.15
CA LEU A 108 2.61 9.97 -8.06
C LEU A 108 1.48 8.96 -8.22
N LEU A 109 0.69 8.73 -7.17
CA LEU A 109 -0.44 7.80 -7.18
C LEU A 109 -1.72 8.45 -7.70
N SER A 110 -1.89 9.74 -7.43
CA SER A 110 -3.11 10.49 -7.73
C SER A 110 -3.66 10.35 -9.16
N PRO A 111 -2.87 10.21 -10.23
CA PRO A 111 -3.43 10.02 -11.57
C PRO A 111 -4.16 8.69 -11.73
N HIS A 112 -3.76 7.68 -10.97
CA HIS A 112 -4.23 6.30 -11.09
C HIS A 112 -5.23 5.90 -9.99
N LEU A 113 -5.36 6.70 -8.93
CA LEU A 113 -6.34 6.48 -7.87
C LEU A 113 -7.78 6.81 -8.32
N SER A 114 -8.72 6.01 -7.85
CA SER A 114 -10.16 6.21 -7.95
C SER A 114 -10.61 7.44 -7.16
N SER A 115 -11.79 7.98 -7.49
CA SER A 115 -12.35 9.11 -6.75
C SER A 115 -12.53 8.82 -5.26
N LEU A 116 -12.84 7.56 -4.90
CA LEU A 116 -12.99 7.12 -3.52
C LEU A 116 -11.64 7.17 -2.78
N ALA A 117 -10.60 6.52 -3.33
CA ALA A 117 -9.27 6.54 -2.74
C ALA A 117 -8.69 7.98 -2.67
N LYS A 118 -9.02 8.83 -3.63
CA LYS A 118 -8.64 10.26 -3.61
C LYS A 118 -9.31 11.05 -2.49
N ALA A 119 -10.55 10.70 -2.14
CA ALA A 119 -11.26 11.33 -1.03
C ALA A 119 -10.64 10.92 0.31
N SER A 120 -10.28 9.64 0.46
CA SER A 120 -9.62 9.12 1.66
C SER A 120 -8.28 9.79 1.97
N ALA A 121 -7.51 10.19 0.96
CA ALA A 121 -6.25 10.90 1.16
C ALA A 121 -6.40 12.38 1.60
N ARG A 122 -7.63 12.89 1.67
CA ARG A 122 -7.96 14.27 2.06
C ARG A 122 -8.83 14.36 3.31
N ALA A 123 -9.24 13.21 3.85
CA ALA A 123 -9.97 13.11 5.11
C ALA A 123 -9.03 13.47 6.27
#